data_AF-A0A7W8CKQ7-F1
#
_entry.id   AF-A0A7W8CKQ7-F1
#
_cell.length_a   1.000
_cell.length_b   1.000
_cell.length_c   1.000
_cell.angle_alpha   90.00
_cell.angle_beta   90.00
_cell.angle_gamma   90.00
#
_symmetry.space_group_name_H-M   'P 1'
#
loop_
_entity.id
_entity.type
_entity.pdbx_description
1 polymer ?
#
loop_
_entity_poly.entity_id
_entity_poly.type
_entity_poly.pdbx_seq_one_letter_code
_entity_poly.pdbx_strand_id
1 'polypeptide(L)'
;MTTTRQHIEDLDVDKWATLTRRAAADSVAAAERLGLQPRAESVALARMTERELVEHRQHNGPPVPRRSLAMQLVEADHLRRVAEEQAREAHQGRLDAEAAASLARTEAGEAARVATAAGERVRAVEAEAARKDAERAAERAADQKAVQQAQAETERVRATAAAEVAAAEEKVRAAEARAVERGTERTTERAAGEKTLQQLQAEIERTRATAAAEVAAAEEKARAAEARAEQRSAERTAERATGEEAVQRVRGELEKVRSDAAAEVAAARGQASGDVAAARETAEADVTAARAAAEAAVTAAQEAAEADVAHWRAHADDMERWARAEVSTQLLTIPIPPLDVRARIGSVESTVDALYQIDYVLEVGLAEDVESQFVPDLEFTRNLVWKVQQQAKDLTSELANLSSRYADPSQAQAAAGYAEAVTDAYRAFVQRIDAAIQRLGSRFHSPDAEIIAAVTAMLADLRAQGLY
;
A
#
# COMPACT_ATOMS: atom_id res chain seq x y z
N MET A 1 -47.15 -192.33 -81.73
CA MET A 1 -47.14 -191.69 -80.40
C MET A 1 -48.21 -190.62 -80.37
N THR A 2 -48.97 -190.53 -79.28
CA THR A 2 -50.10 -189.60 -79.13
C THR A 2 -49.63 -188.14 -79.20
N THR A 3 -50.34 -187.30 -79.96
CA THR A 3 -50.03 -185.88 -80.31
C THR A 3 -49.64 -184.98 -79.12
N THR A 4 -50.05 -185.32 -77.90
CA THR A 4 -49.69 -184.58 -76.69
C THR A 4 -48.19 -184.67 -76.34
N ARG A 5 -47.50 -185.79 -76.62
CA ARG A 5 -46.08 -185.95 -76.25
C ARG A 5 -45.16 -185.07 -77.09
N GLN A 6 -45.44 -184.94 -78.38
CA GLN A 6 -44.69 -184.08 -79.31
C GLN A 6 -44.78 -182.60 -78.90
N HIS A 7 -45.98 -182.12 -78.55
CA HIS A 7 -46.17 -180.75 -78.09
C HIS A 7 -45.45 -180.44 -76.76
N ILE A 8 -45.27 -181.44 -75.89
CA ILE A 8 -44.49 -181.27 -74.65
C ILE A 8 -43.00 -181.12 -74.97
N GLU A 9 -42.49 -181.84 -75.98
CA GLU A 9 -41.09 -181.76 -76.40
C GLU A 9 -40.77 -180.43 -77.08
N ASP A 10 -41.67 -179.89 -77.91
CA ASP A 10 -41.50 -178.61 -78.63
C ASP A 10 -41.68 -177.36 -77.76
N LEU A 11 -42.16 -177.50 -76.52
CA LEU A 11 -42.25 -176.38 -75.57
C LEU A 11 -40.85 -175.89 -75.18
N ASP A 12 -40.64 -174.59 -75.36
CA ASP A 12 -39.51 -173.84 -74.80
C ASP A 12 -39.30 -174.17 -73.31
N VAL A 13 -38.04 -174.22 -72.88
CA VAL A 13 -37.64 -174.80 -71.60
C VAL A 13 -38.27 -174.04 -70.41
N ASP A 14 -38.30 -172.71 -70.47
CA ASP A 14 -38.91 -171.88 -69.42
C ASP A 14 -40.44 -172.00 -69.41
N LYS A 15 -41.05 -172.08 -70.60
CA LYS A 15 -42.50 -172.29 -70.73
C LYS A 15 -42.94 -173.66 -70.21
N TRP A 16 -42.17 -174.72 -70.48
CA TRP A 16 -42.42 -176.05 -69.96
C TRP A 16 -42.34 -176.09 -68.43
N ALA A 17 -41.34 -175.43 -67.84
CA ALA A 17 -41.17 -175.40 -66.38
C ALA A 17 -42.35 -174.72 -65.70
N THR A 18 -42.77 -173.59 -66.26
CA THR A 18 -43.94 -172.83 -65.79
C THR A 18 -45.23 -173.67 -65.87
N LEU A 19 -45.48 -174.32 -67.02
CA LEU A 19 -46.67 -175.15 -67.24
C LEU A 19 -46.70 -176.39 -66.34
N THR A 20 -45.55 -177.07 -66.18
CA THR A 20 -45.44 -178.29 -65.36
C THR A 20 -45.69 -177.99 -63.89
N ARG A 21 -45.11 -176.91 -63.36
CA ARG A 21 -45.35 -176.46 -61.98
C ARG A 21 -46.82 -176.17 -61.72
N ARG A 22 -47.46 -175.44 -62.64
CA ARG A 22 -48.87 -175.07 -62.55
C ARG A 22 -49.78 -176.30 -62.57
N ALA A 23 -49.58 -177.21 -63.52
CA ALA A 23 -50.37 -178.44 -63.61
C ALA A 23 -50.21 -179.32 -62.36
N ALA A 24 -49.00 -179.38 -61.79
CA ALA A 24 -48.75 -180.11 -60.54
C ALA A 24 -49.45 -179.45 -59.35
N ALA A 25 -49.40 -178.12 -59.22
CA ALA A 25 -50.11 -177.37 -58.18
C ALA A 25 -51.63 -177.53 -58.29
N ASP A 26 -52.18 -177.45 -59.50
CA ASP A 26 -53.61 -177.63 -59.76
C ASP A 26 -54.08 -179.05 -59.41
N SER A 27 -53.25 -180.07 -59.70
CA SER A 27 -53.50 -181.47 -59.32
C SER A 27 -53.54 -181.66 -57.79
N VAL A 28 -52.60 -181.06 -57.06
CA VAL A 28 -52.57 -181.11 -55.58
C VAL A 28 -53.80 -180.42 -55.00
N ALA A 29 -54.13 -179.22 -55.48
CA ALA A 29 -55.30 -178.48 -55.02
C ALA A 29 -56.65 -179.16 -55.37
N ALA A 30 -56.69 -179.96 -56.43
CA ALA A 30 -57.87 -180.75 -56.78
C ALA A 30 -58.04 -181.96 -55.86
N ALA A 31 -56.96 -182.66 -55.52
CA ALA A 31 -57.00 -183.80 -54.59
C ALA A 31 -57.44 -183.37 -53.18
N GLU A 32 -56.89 -182.25 -52.67
CA GLU A 32 -57.28 -181.70 -51.36
C GLU A 32 -58.77 -181.32 -51.30
N ARG A 33 -59.33 -180.75 -52.38
CA ARG A 33 -60.76 -180.42 -52.46
C ARG A 33 -61.67 -181.63 -52.43
N LEU A 34 -61.21 -182.77 -52.97
CA LEU A 34 -61.97 -184.02 -53.00
C LEU A 34 -61.76 -184.87 -51.73
N GLY A 35 -60.98 -184.40 -50.76
CA GLY A 35 -60.62 -185.16 -49.56
C GLY A 35 -59.73 -186.37 -49.85
N LEU A 36 -59.10 -186.42 -51.03
CA LEU A 36 -58.18 -187.48 -51.44
C LEU A 36 -56.75 -187.05 -51.12
N GLN A 37 -55.92 -188.00 -50.68
CA GLN A 37 -54.50 -187.72 -50.46
C GLN A 37 -53.80 -187.48 -51.81
N PRO A 38 -53.17 -186.31 -52.05
CA PRO A 38 -52.49 -186.02 -53.31
C PRO A 38 -51.31 -186.97 -53.54
N ARG A 39 -51.08 -187.34 -54.82
CA ARG A 39 -49.93 -188.18 -55.21
C ARG A 39 -48.61 -187.46 -54.91
N ALA A 40 -47.65 -188.19 -54.35
CA ALA A 40 -46.37 -187.63 -53.92
C ALA A 40 -45.58 -186.93 -55.04
N GLU A 41 -45.66 -187.42 -56.30
CA GLU A 41 -44.95 -186.80 -57.42
C GLU A 41 -45.51 -185.40 -57.77
N SER A 42 -46.83 -185.22 -57.68
CA SER A 42 -47.46 -183.91 -57.93
C SER A 42 -47.12 -182.90 -56.82
N VAL A 43 -47.04 -183.34 -55.56
CA VAL A 43 -46.59 -182.49 -54.46
C VAL A 43 -45.13 -182.06 -54.62
N ALA A 44 -44.26 -182.99 -55.06
CA ALA A 44 -42.85 -182.68 -55.31
C ALA A 44 -42.69 -181.65 -56.44
N LEU A 45 -43.33 -181.87 -57.59
CA LEU A 45 -43.25 -180.96 -58.74
C LEU A 45 -43.86 -179.58 -58.47
N ALA A 46 -44.92 -179.49 -57.66
CA ALA A 46 -45.54 -178.22 -57.29
C ALA A 46 -44.66 -177.35 -56.37
N ARG A 47 -43.76 -177.98 -55.58
CA ARG A 47 -42.85 -177.29 -54.66
C ARG A 47 -41.56 -176.80 -55.32
N MET A 48 -41.17 -177.34 -56.46
CA MET A 48 -39.98 -176.90 -57.18
C MET A 48 -40.19 -175.51 -57.81
N THR A 49 -39.15 -174.67 -57.80
CA THR A 49 -39.11 -173.41 -58.54
C THR A 49 -38.99 -173.65 -60.05
N GLU A 50 -39.37 -172.66 -60.86
CA GLU A 50 -39.24 -172.76 -62.33
C GLU A 50 -37.79 -173.04 -62.75
N ARG A 51 -36.81 -172.40 -62.07
CA ARG A 51 -35.39 -172.63 -62.33
C ARG A 51 -34.97 -174.07 -62.02
N GLU A 52 -35.43 -174.63 -60.91
CA GLU A 52 -35.15 -176.03 -60.54
C GLU A 52 -35.84 -177.02 -61.50
N LEU A 53 -37.03 -176.69 -62.00
CA LEU A 53 -37.71 -177.51 -63.01
C LEU A 53 -36.96 -177.49 -64.35
N VAL A 54 -36.47 -176.31 -64.78
CA VAL A 54 -35.60 -176.20 -65.95
C VAL A 54 -34.36 -177.08 -65.79
N GLU A 55 -33.67 -177.00 -64.65
CA GLU A 55 -32.52 -177.84 -64.35
C GLU A 55 -32.87 -179.34 -64.34
N HIS A 56 -34.04 -179.71 -63.81
CA HIS A 56 -34.53 -181.09 -63.79
C HIS A 56 -34.81 -181.65 -65.20
N ARG A 57 -35.39 -180.85 -66.12
CA ARG A 57 -35.56 -181.24 -67.53
C ARG A 57 -34.23 -181.30 -68.28
N GLN A 58 -33.28 -180.41 -67.97
CA GLN A 58 -31.95 -180.45 -68.58
C GLN A 58 -31.17 -181.71 -68.19
N HIS A 59 -31.34 -182.21 -66.96
CA HIS A 59 -30.67 -183.43 -66.49
C HIS A 59 -31.38 -184.73 -66.88
N ASN A 60 -32.72 -184.76 -66.90
CA ASN A 60 -33.52 -185.98 -67.09
C ASN A 60 -34.33 -186.03 -68.40
N GLY A 61 -34.23 -185.00 -69.25
CA GLY A 61 -34.92 -184.92 -70.53
C GLY A 61 -34.18 -185.60 -71.69
N PRO A 62 -34.83 -185.75 -72.86
CA PRO A 62 -34.18 -186.31 -74.04
C PRO A 62 -32.97 -185.44 -74.48
N PRO A 63 -31.86 -186.06 -74.92
CA PRO A 63 -30.62 -185.33 -75.22
C PRO A 63 -30.81 -184.35 -76.40
N VAL A 64 -30.37 -183.10 -76.21
CA VAL A 64 -30.38 -182.06 -77.25
C VAL A 64 -29.41 -182.47 -78.37
N PRO A 65 -29.81 -182.42 -79.67
CA PRO A 65 -28.94 -182.85 -80.77
C PRO A 65 -27.70 -181.94 -80.89
N ARG A 66 -26.53 -182.56 -81.13
CA ARG A 66 -25.24 -181.88 -81.30
C ARG A 66 -25.29 -180.88 -82.47
N ARG A 67 -25.03 -179.60 -82.19
CA ARG A 67 -24.95 -178.51 -83.17
C ARG A 67 -23.65 -178.59 -83.99
N SER A 68 -23.69 -178.21 -85.27
CA SER A 68 -22.54 -178.30 -86.19
C SER A 68 -21.53 -177.15 -86.00
N LEU A 69 -20.26 -177.39 -86.38
CA LEU A 69 -19.10 -176.50 -86.19
C LEU A 69 -19.27 -175.08 -86.76
N ALA A 70 -20.01 -174.92 -87.86
CA ALA A 70 -20.25 -173.61 -88.48
C ALA A 70 -21.05 -172.66 -87.57
N MET A 71 -21.95 -173.20 -86.75
CA MET A 71 -22.77 -172.41 -85.84
C MET A 71 -21.96 -171.87 -84.65
N GLN A 72 -20.92 -172.59 -84.23
CA GLN A 72 -20.01 -172.15 -83.16
C GLN A 72 -19.12 -170.97 -83.58
N LEU A 73 -18.71 -170.90 -84.84
CA LEU A 73 -17.91 -169.77 -85.36
C LEU A 73 -18.71 -168.47 -85.44
N VAL A 74 -19.99 -168.54 -85.84
CA VAL A 74 -20.88 -167.37 -85.89
C VAL A 74 -21.13 -166.83 -84.49
N GLU A 75 -21.32 -167.70 -83.51
CA GLU A 75 -21.48 -167.32 -82.11
C GLU A 75 -20.21 -166.66 -81.55
N ALA A 76 -19.03 -167.20 -81.86
CA ALA A 76 -17.76 -166.59 -81.45
C ALA A 76 -17.54 -165.19 -82.06
N ASP A 77 -17.89 -164.97 -83.33
CA ASP A 77 -17.77 -163.66 -83.97
C ASP A 77 -18.79 -162.64 -83.41
N HIS A 78 -20.01 -163.09 -83.10
CA HIS A 78 -21.00 -162.26 -82.42
C HIS A 78 -20.52 -161.81 -81.03
N LEU A 79 -19.99 -162.73 -80.22
CA LEU A 79 -19.44 -162.41 -78.90
C LEU A 79 -18.26 -161.44 -78.99
N ARG A 80 -17.39 -161.57 -80.01
CA ARG A 80 -16.31 -160.61 -80.25
C ARG A 80 -16.84 -159.20 -80.52
N ARG A 81 -17.86 -159.05 -81.36
CA ARG A 81 -18.45 -157.73 -81.66
C ARG A 81 -19.10 -157.09 -80.43
N VAL A 82 -19.82 -157.88 -79.63
CA VAL A 82 -20.40 -157.40 -78.36
C VAL A 82 -19.31 -156.94 -77.41
N ALA A 83 -18.19 -157.68 -77.31
CA ALA A 83 -17.05 -157.28 -76.48
C ALA A 83 -16.37 -155.99 -76.99
N GLU A 84 -16.20 -155.82 -78.30
CA GLU A 84 -15.66 -154.59 -78.89
C GLU A 84 -16.58 -153.38 -78.68
N GLU A 85 -17.89 -153.57 -78.79
CA GLU A 85 -18.89 -152.53 -78.52
C GLU A 85 -18.88 -152.12 -77.05
N GLN A 86 -18.88 -153.09 -76.13
CA GLN A 86 -18.74 -152.84 -74.69
C GLN A 86 -17.42 -152.12 -74.34
N ALA A 87 -16.31 -152.48 -75.01
CA ALA A 87 -15.03 -151.81 -74.81
C ALA A 87 -15.06 -150.35 -75.30
N ARG A 88 -15.75 -150.06 -76.41
CA ARG A 88 -15.95 -148.70 -76.91
C ARG A 88 -16.84 -147.88 -75.98
N GLU A 89 -17.95 -148.44 -75.52
CA GLU A 89 -18.85 -147.79 -74.56
C GLU A 89 -18.13 -147.49 -73.24
N ALA A 90 -17.36 -148.44 -72.71
CA ALA A 90 -16.56 -148.24 -71.50
C ALA A 90 -15.47 -147.17 -71.70
N HIS A 91 -14.83 -147.14 -72.87
CA HIS A 91 -13.84 -146.11 -73.19
C HIS A 91 -14.49 -144.72 -73.30
N GLN A 92 -15.64 -144.62 -73.97
CA GLN A 92 -16.40 -143.38 -74.08
C GLN A 92 -16.88 -142.91 -72.70
N GLY A 93 -17.44 -143.81 -71.88
CA GLY A 93 -17.85 -143.51 -70.51
C GLY A 93 -16.69 -143.02 -69.63
N ARG A 94 -15.47 -143.54 -69.83
CA ARG A 94 -14.26 -143.01 -69.16
C ARG A 94 -13.95 -141.59 -69.61
N LEU A 95 -13.96 -141.31 -70.93
CA LEU A 95 -13.71 -139.97 -71.47
C LEU A 95 -14.75 -138.95 -70.98
N ASP A 96 -16.03 -139.34 -70.94
CA ASP A 96 -17.11 -138.49 -70.45
C ASP A 96 -16.96 -138.21 -68.94
N ALA A 97 -16.58 -139.22 -68.15
CA ALA A 97 -16.29 -139.05 -66.72
C ALA A 97 -15.07 -138.14 -66.48
N GLU A 98 -14.01 -138.26 -67.29
CA GLU A 98 -12.85 -137.37 -67.25
C GLU A 98 -13.22 -135.92 -67.61
N ALA A 99 -14.07 -135.73 -68.63
CA ALA A 99 -14.60 -134.42 -69.01
C ALA A 99 -15.45 -133.80 -67.91
N ALA A 100 -16.37 -134.56 -67.31
CA ALA A 100 -17.20 -134.11 -66.18
C ALA A 100 -16.34 -133.76 -64.95
N ALA A 101 -15.31 -134.56 -64.63
CA ALA A 101 -14.38 -134.27 -63.54
C ALA A 101 -13.50 -133.03 -63.83
N SER A 102 -13.17 -132.76 -65.10
CA SER A 102 -12.49 -131.54 -65.50
C SER A 102 -13.38 -130.31 -65.31
N LEU A 103 -14.63 -130.36 -65.79
CA LEU A 103 -15.62 -129.30 -65.62
C LEU A 103 -15.92 -129.01 -64.15
N ALA A 104 -16.14 -130.04 -63.33
CA ALA A 104 -16.37 -129.87 -61.89
C ALA A 104 -15.17 -129.22 -61.19
N ARG A 105 -13.94 -129.51 -61.61
CA ARG A 105 -12.74 -128.86 -61.07
C ARG A 105 -12.63 -127.41 -61.50
N THR A 106 -12.97 -127.07 -62.74
CA THR A 106 -12.99 -125.68 -63.20
C THR A 106 -14.08 -124.88 -62.48
N GLU A 107 -15.28 -125.42 -62.34
CA GLU A 107 -16.39 -124.78 -61.62
C GLU A 107 -16.07 -124.59 -60.13
N ALA A 108 -15.48 -125.60 -59.48
CA ALA A 108 -15.02 -125.48 -58.10
C ALA A 108 -13.90 -124.43 -57.95
N GLY A 109 -12.98 -124.38 -58.91
CA GLY A 109 -11.93 -123.36 -58.96
C GLY A 109 -12.49 -121.95 -59.14
N GLU A 110 -13.49 -121.78 -60.01
CA GLU A 110 -14.19 -120.50 -60.21
C GLU A 110 -14.98 -120.10 -58.96
N ALA A 111 -15.73 -121.02 -58.36
CA ALA A 111 -16.46 -120.79 -57.11
C ALA A 111 -15.51 -120.37 -55.96
N ALA A 112 -14.34 -121.01 -55.84
CA ALA A 112 -13.33 -120.66 -54.85
C ALA A 112 -12.75 -119.25 -55.08
N ARG A 113 -12.52 -118.85 -56.34
CA ARG A 113 -12.08 -117.50 -56.69
C ARG A 113 -13.15 -116.46 -56.38
N VAL A 114 -14.40 -116.75 -56.72
CA VAL A 114 -15.54 -115.86 -56.42
C VAL A 114 -15.72 -115.71 -54.92
N ALA A 115 -15.63 -116.80 -54.14
CA ALA A 115 -15.71 -116.76 -52.69
C ALA A 115 -14.54 -115.96 -52.07
N THR A 116 -13.32 -116.14 -52.58
CA THR A 116 -12.16 -115.36 -52.14
C THR A 116 -12.35 -113.86 -52.43
N ALA A 117 -12.75 -113.52 -53.66
CA ALA A 117 -13.00 -112.14 -54.07
C ALA A 117 -14.17 -111.50 -53.31
N ALA A 118 -15.20 -112.28 -52.93
CA ALA A 118 -16.28 -111.81 -52.08
C ALA A 118 -15.78 -111.55 -50.65
N GLY A 119 -14.97 -112.46 -50.09
CA GLY A 119 -14.36 -112.28 -48.76
C GLY A 119 -13.40 -111.09 -48.69
N GLU A 120 -12.66 -110.79 -49.77
CA GLU A 120 -11.84 -109.59 -49.87
C GLU A 120 -12.67 -108.31 -49.91
N ARG A 121 -13.80 -108.31 -50.66
CA ARG A 121 -14.73 -107.18 -50.68
C ARG A 121 -15.36 -106.91 -49.32
N VAL A 122 -15.76 -107.96 -48.59
CA VAL A 122 -16.29 -107.82 -47.23
C VAL A 122 -15.23 -107.19 -46.31
N ARG A 123 -14.00 -107.72 -46.31
CA ARG A 123 -12.89 -107.15 -45.52
C ARG A 123 -12.60 -105.68 -45.87
N ALA A 124 -12.66 -105.31 -47.15
CA ALA A 124 -12.49 -103.93 -47.57
C ALA A 124 -13.59 -103.00 -47.04
N VAL A 125 -14.86 -103.45 -47.11
CA VAL A 125 -16.01 -102.70 -46.58
C VAL A 125 -15.93 -102.58 -45.06
N GLU A 126 -15.57 -103.65 -44.35
CA GLU A 126 -15.38 -103.63 -42.89
C GLU A 126 -14.25 -102.65 -42.49
N ALA A 127 -13.13 -102.65 -43.22
CA ALA A 127 -12.03 -101.73 -42.99
C ALA A 127 -12.44 -100.26 -43.26
N GLU A 128 -13.22 -100.00 -44.30
CA GLU A 128 -13.75 -98.66 -44.61
C GLU A 128 -14.75 -98.21 -43.54
N ALA A 129 -15.64 -99.09 -43.10
CA ALA A 129 -16.58 -98.81 -42.02
C ALA A 129 -15.85 -98.48 -40.70
N ALA A 130 -14.84 -99.28 -40.33
CA ALA A 130 -14.03 -99.02 -39.15
C ALA A 130 -13.28 -97.68 -39.23
N ARG A 131 -12.78 -97.30 -40.42
CA ARG A 131 -12.17 -95.97 -40.63
C ARG A 131 -13.18 -94.85 -40.45
N LYS A 132 -14.37 -94.96 -41.06
CA LYS A 132 -15.46 -93.97 -40.91
C LYS A 132 -15.94 -93.87 -39.46
N ASP A 133 -15.96 -94.97 -38.72
CA ASP A 133 -16.30 -94.96 -37.29
C ASP A 133 -15.22 -94.26 -36.46
N ALA A 134 -13.95 -94.50 -36.75
CA ALA A 134 -12.84 -93.81 -36.10
C ALA A 134 -12.84 -92.31 -36.42
N GLU A 135 -13.10 -91.92 -37.67
CA GLU A 135 -13.24 -90.51 -38.09
C GLU A 135 -14.40 -89.83 -37.35
N ARG A 136 -15.59 -90.44 -37.31
CA ARG A 136 -16.74 -89.90 -36.55
C ARG A 136 -16.51 -89.86 -35.04
N ALA A 137 -15.69 -90.77 -34.49
CA ALA A 137 -15.30 -90.72 -33.09
C ALA A 137 -14.32 -89.56 -32.82
N ALA A 138 -13.35 -89.35 -33.72
CA ALA A 138 -12.41 -88.23 -33.64
C ALA A 138 -13.11 -86.88 -33.81
N GLU A 139 -14.05 -86.75 -34.73
CA GLU A 139 -14.88 -85.56 -34.94
C GLU A 139 -15.68 -85.23 -33.67
N ARG A 140 -16.40 -86.21 -33.11
CA ARG A 140 -17.14 -86.01 -31.85
C ARG A 140 -16.24 -85.61 -30.68
N ALA A 141 -15.04 -86.18 -30.59
CA ALA A 141 -14.07 -85.81 -29.56
C ALA A 141 -13.54 -84.38 -29.76
N ALA A 142 -13.32 -83.96 -31.02
CA ALA A 142 -12.92 -82.60 -31.35
C ALA A 142 -14.04 -81.59 -31.03
N ASP A 143 -15.28 -81.89 -31.39
CA ASP A 143 -16.46 -81.08 -31.08
C ASP A 143 -16.66 -80.95 -29.57
N GLN A 144 -16.55 -82.06 -28.83
CA GLN A 144 -16.67 -82.03 -27.38
C GLN A 144 -15.58 -81.16 -26.75
N LYS A 145 -14.34 -81.23 -27.26
CA LYS A 145 -13.24 -80.37 -26.81
C LYS A 145 -13.51 -78.90 -27.14
N ALA A 146 -14.03 -78.60 -28.33
CA ALA A 146 -14.38 -77.25 -28.74
C ALA A 146 -15.48 -76.65 -27.84
N VAL A 147 -16.52 -77.44 -27.52
CA VAL A 147 -17.58 -77.04 -26.58
C VAL A 147 -17.02 -76.78 -25.18
N GLN A 148 -16.15 -77.65 -24.66
CA GLN A 148 -15.51 -77.43 -23.35
C GLN A 148 -14.64 -76.18 -23.34
N GLN A 149 -13.90 -75.90 -24.42
CA GLN A 149 -13.11 -74.68 -24.55
C GLN A 149 -14.00 -73.43 -24.58
N ALA A 150 -15.08 -73.45 -25.35
CA ALA A 150 -16.04 -72.35 -25.41
C ALA A 150 -16.74 -72.09 -24.07
N GLN A 151 -17.06 -73.15 -23.32
CA GLN A 151 -17.60 -73.04 -21.96
C GLN A 151 -16.60 -72.41 -21.00
N ALA A 152 -15.35 -72.89 -21.00
CA ALA A 152 -14.29 -72.33 -20.16
C ALA A 152 -14.00 -70.86 -20.51
N GLU A 153 -14.02 -70.48 -21.78
CA GLU A 153 -13.89 -69.09 -22.22
C GLU A 153 -15.07 -68.23 -21.76
N THR A 154 -16.30 -68.75 -21.90
CA THR A 154 -17.51 -68.06 -21.41
C THR A 154 -17.46 -67.84 -19.90
N GLU A 155 -17.02 -68.83 -19.14
CA GLU A 155 -16.83 -68.71 -17.68
C GLU A 155 -15.76 -67.68 -17.33
N ARG A 156 -14.63 -67.65 -18.04
CA ARG A 156 -13.60 -66.61 -17.85
C ARG A 156 -14.15 -65.23 -18.16
N VAL A 157 -14.85 -65.05 -19.27
CA VAL A 157 -15.46 -63.76 -19.64
C VAL A 157 -16.48 -63.33 -18.59
N ARG A 158 -17.31 -64.24 -18.09
CA ARG A 158 -18.26 -63.96 -17.00
C ARG A 158 -17.55 -63.55 -15.70
N ALA A 159 -16.48 -64.25 -15.33
CA ALA A 159 -15.69 -63.91 -14.15
C ALA A 159 -15.02 -62.53 -14.28
N THR A 160 -14.42 -62.23 -15.43
CA THR A 160 -13.84 -60.92 -15.72
C THR A 160 -14.89 -59.82 -15.68
N ALA A 161 -16.03 -60.01 -16.35
CA ALA A 161 -17.11 -59.04 -16.34
C ALA A 161 -17.66 -58.81 -14.92
N ALA A 162 -17.83 -59.86 -14.12
CA ALA A 162 -18.26 -59.74 -12.72
C ALA A 162 -17.24 -58.95 -11.88
N ALA A 163 -15.94 -59.17 -12.09
CA ALA A 163 -14.89 -58.41 -11.41
C ALA A 163 -14.88 -56.93 -11.84
N GLU A 164 -15.10 -56.64 -13.12
CA GLU A 164 -15.21 -55.26 -13.63
C GLU A 164 -16.45 -54.55 -13.08
N VAL A 165 -17.60 -55.23 -13.00
CA VAL A 165 -18.81 -54.69 -12.39
C VAL A 165 -18.57 -54.39 -10.90
N ALA A 166 -17.99 -55.32 -10.15
CA ALA A 166 -17.69 -55.10 -8.73
C ALA A 166 -16.73 -53.91 -8.52
N ALA A 167 -15.71 -53.77 -9.38
CA ALA A 167 -14.79 -52.64 -9.35
C ALA A 167 -15.47 -51.31 -9.73
N ALA A 168 -16.42 -51.32 -10.65
CA ALA A 168 -17.21 -50.15 -11.01
C ALA A 168 -18.16 -49.73 -9.88
N GLU A 169 -18.84 -50.68 -9.24
CA GLU A 169 -19.70 -50.44 -8.08
C GLU A 169 -18.92 -49.86 -6.90
N GLU A 170 -17.71 -50.35 -6.63
CA GLU A 170 -16.84 -49.78 -5.60
C GLU A 170 -16.44 -48.33 -5.92
N LYS A 171 -16.12 -48.03 -7.19
CA LYS A 171 -15.83 -46.64 -7.62
C LYS A 171 -17.03 -45.73 -7.44
N VAL A 172 -18.24 -46.21 -7.74
CA VAL A 172 -19.48 -45.45 -7.52
C VAL A 172 -19.68 -45.21 -6.03
N ARG A 173 -19.56 -46.23 -5.18
CA ARG A 173 -19.67 -46.08 -3.71
C ARG A 173 -18.64 -45.10 -3.15
N ALA A 174 -17.40 -45.15 -3.61
CA ALA A 174 -16.36 -44.20 -3.22
C ALA A 174 -16.67 -42.76 -3.67
N ALA A 175 -17.20 -42.59 -4.90
CA ALA A 175 -17.61 -41.29 -5.41
C ALA A 175 -18.80 -40.70 -4.63
N GLU A 176 -19.80 -41.53 -4.31
CA GLU A 176 -20.94 -41.14 -3.47
C GLU A 176 -20.50 -40.74 -2.07
N ALA A 177 -19.61 -41.53 -1.44
CA ALA A 177 -19.04 -41.20 -0.13
C ALA A 177 -18.31 -39.85 -0.14
N ARG A 178 -17.49 -39.58 -1.18
CA ARG A 178 -16.81 -38.28 -1.33
C ARG A 178 -17.78 -37.13 -1.59
N ALA A 179 -18.88 -37.37 -2.33
CA ALA A 179 -19.91 -36.38 -2.56
C ALA A 179 -20.64 -36.00 -1.26
N VAL A 180 -20.96 -36.99 -0.41
CA VAL A 180 -21.53 -36.76 0.93
C VAL A 180 -20.55 -35.98 1.80
N GLU A 181 -19.28 -36.39 1.85
CA GLU A 181 -18.22 -35.69 2.59
C GLU A 181 -18.11 -34.23 2.14
N ARG A 182 -18.03 -33.97 0.83
CA ARG A 182 -17.97 -32.59 0.31
C ARG A 182 -19.24 -31.80 0.62
N GLY A 183 -20.40 -32.45 0.69
CA GLY A 183 -21.65 -31.87 1.18
C GLY A 183 -21.51 -31.38 2.62
N THR A 184 -20.97 -32.22 3.51
CA THR A 184 -20.75 -31.89 4.93
C THR A 184 -19.69 -30.80 5.13
N GLU A 185 -18.60 -30.83 4.35
CA GLU A 185 -17.59 -29.77 4.34
C GLU A 185 -18.23 -28.44 3.93
N ARG A 186 -19.00 -28.40 2.83
CA ARG A 186 -19.69 -27.17 2.38
C ARG A 186 -20.70 -26.64 3.38
N THR A 187 -21.45 -27.51 4.07
CA THR A 187 -22.36 -27.06 5.14
C THR A 187 -21.61 -26.45 6.31
N THR A 188 -20.44 -27.02 6.66
CA THR A 188 -19.59 -26.51 7.73
C THR A 188 -18.93 -25.19 7.34
N GLU A 189 -18.43 -25.08 6.11
CA GLU A 189 -17.90 -23.84 5.51
C GLU A 189 -18.97 -22.74 5.49
N ARG A 190 -20.21 -23.05 5.09
CA ARG A 190 -21.33 -22.10 5.11
C ARG A 190 -21.68 -21.65 6.52
N ALA A 191 -21.80 -22.57 7.47
CA ALA A 191 -22.08 -22.23 8.87
C ALA A 191 -20.97 -21.36 9.49
N ALA A 192 -19.70 -21.66 9.18
CA ALA A 192 -18.57 -20.82 9.58
C ALA A 192 -18.61 -19.43 8.93
N GLY A 193 -18.91 -19.36 7.62
CA GLY A 193 -19.07 -18.11 6.89
C GLY A 193 -20.21 -17.26 7.43
N GLU A 194 -21.38 -17.85 7.70
CA GLU A 194 -22.53 -17.19 8.32
C GLU A 194 -22.18 -16.65 9.71
N LYS A 195 -21.46 -17.43 10.53
CA LYS A 195 -21.00 -16.96 11.85
C LYS A 195 -20.07 -15.76 11.72
N THR A 196 -19.13 -15.77 10.78
CA THR A 196 -18.23 -14.63 10.52
C THR A 196 -19.02 -13.40 10.06
N LEU A 197 -20.01 -13.57 9.18
CA LEU A 197 -20.89 -12.47 8.75
C LEU A 197 -21.68 -11.88 9.92
N GLN A 198 -22.24 -12.73 10.79
CA GLN A 198 -22.93 -12.28 12.00
C GLN A 198 -22.00 -11.52 12.95
N GLN A 199 -20.76 -11.99 13.13
CA GLN A 199 -19.75 -11.30 13.95
C GLN A 199 -19.41 -9.93 13.37
N LEU A 200 -19.16 -9.84 12.05
CA LEU A 200 -18.91 -8.59 11.36
C LEU A 200 -20.09 -7.63 11.46
N GLN A 201 -21.32 -8.13 11.32
CA GLN A 201 -22.52 -7.30 11.45
C GLN A 201 -22.67 -6.75 12.87
N ALA A 202 -22.41 -7.57 13.90
CA ALA A 202 -22.41 -7.13 15.29
C ALA A 202 -21.29 -6.11 15.59
N GLU A 203 -20.12 -6.24 14.96
CA GLU A 203 -19.04 -5.25 15.05
C GLU A 203 -19.39 -3.94 14.36
N ILE A 204 -20.02 -3.99 13.19
CA ILE A 204 -20.52 -2.81 12.49
C ILE A 204 -21.57 -2.09 13.34
N GLU A 205 -22.51 -2.82 13.93
CA GLU A 205 -23.53 -2.24 14.82
C GLU A 205 -22.90 -1.61 16.08
N ARG A 206 -21.93 -2.30 16.72
CA ARG A 206 -21.17 -1.73 17.83
C ARG A 206 -20.43 -0.46 17.42
N THR A 207 -19.77 -0.45 16.27
CA THR A 207 -19.03 0.70 15.76
C THR A 207 -19.97 1.87 15.46
N ARG A 208 -21.15 1.59 14.87
CA ARG A 208 -22.20 2.60 14.65
C ARG A 208 -22.73 3.17 15.95
N ALA A 209 -22.95 2.35 16.97
CA ALA A 209 -23.39 2.80 18.28
C ALA A 209 -22.34 3.67 18.97
N THR A 210 -21.06 3.27 18.93
CA THR A 210 -19.95 4.08 19.46
C THR A 210 -19.83 5.41 18.72
N ALA A 211 -19.85 5.40 17.38
CA ALA A 211 -19.79 6.61 16.58
C ALA A 211 -20.99 7.54 16.84
N ALA A 212 -22.20 7.00 16.99
CA ALA A 212 -23.38 7.78 17.34
C ALA A 212 -23.24 8.42 18.73
N ALA A 213 -22.67 7.70 19.72
CA ALA A 213 -22.40 8.24 21.04
C ALA A 213 -21.32 9.33 21.01
N GLU A 214 -20.26 9.16 20.21
CA GLU A 214 -19.22 10.18 20.01
C GLU A 214 -19.77 11.43 19.34
N VAL A 215 -20.62 11.28 18.32
CA VAL A 215 -21.31 12.40 17.66
C VAL A 215 -22.21 13.13 18.65
N ALA A 216 -23.04 12.42 19.42
CA ALA A 216 -23.89 13.03 20.44
C ALA A 216 -23.08 13.81 21.49
N ALA A 217 -21.96 13.23 21.96
CA ALA A 217 -21.05 13.90 22.90
C ALA A 217 -20.36 15.12 22.27
N ALA A 218 -20.02 15.09 20.99
CA ALA A 218 -19.46 16.22 20.26
C ALA A 218 -20.48 17.35 20.07
N GLU A 219 -21.73 17.01 19.71
CA GLU A 219 -22.84 17.96 19.61
C GLU A 219 -23.14 18.63 20.95
N GLU A 220 -23.09 17.89 22.06
CA GLU A 220 -23.28 18.45 23.39
C GLU A 220 -22.13 19.39 23.79
N LYS A 221 -20.88 19.02 23.49
CA LYS A 221 -19.73 19.93 23.67
C LYS A 221 -19.85 21.19 22.81
N ALA A 222 -20.33 21.06 21.57
CA ALA A 222 -20.56 22.20 20.69
C ALA A 222 -21.64 23.14 21.25
N ARG A 223 -22.78 22.58 21.70
CA ARG A 223 -23.84 23.36 22.37
C ARG A 223 -23.34 24.05 23.64
N ALA A 224 -22.54 23.37 24.45
CA ALA A 224 -21.94 23.98 25.65
C ALA A 224 -20.97 25.12 25.30
N ALA A 225 -20.17 24.96 24.22
CA ALA A 225 -19.26 25.99 23.75
C ALA A 225 -20.00 27.21 23.18
N GLU A 226 -21.07 27.00 22.41
CA GLU A 226 -21.97 28.05 21.93
C GLU A 226 -22.61 28.80 23.09
N ALA A 227 -23.20 28.09 24.05
CA ALA A 227 -23.79 28.71 25.25
C ALA A 227 -22.76 29.55 26.02
N ARG A 228 -21.50 29.10 26.15
CA ARG A 228 -20.45 29.91 26.79
C ARG A 228 -20.02 31.09 25.92
N ALA A 229 -20.05 30.97 24.60
CA ALA A 229 -19.76 32.08 23.69
C ALA A 229 -20.84 33.16 23.77
N GLU A 230 -22.12 32.77 23.83
CA GLU A 230 -23.25 33.65 24.08
C GLU A 230 -23.15 34.31 25.44
N GLN A 231 -22.84 33.55 26.50
CA GLN A 231 -22.63 34.11 27.82
C GLN A 231 -21.50 35.16 27.82
N ARG A 232 -20.38 34.89 27.16
CA ARG A 232 -19.28 35.87 27.02
C ARG A 232 -19.65 37.07 26.15
N SER A 233 -20.56 36.93 25.19
CA SER A 233 -21.05 38.06 24.41
C SER A 233 -21.96 38.94 25.27
N ALA A 234 -22.83 38.33 26.08
CA ALA A 234 -23.68 39.01 27.05
C ALA A 234 -22.85 39.72 28.13
N GLU A 235 -21.85 39.05 28.71
CA GLU A 235 -20.88 39.63 29.66
C GLU A 235 -20.20 40.87 29.06
N ARG A 236 -19.67 40.78 27.83
CA ARG A 236 -19.02 41.92 27.16
C ARG A 236 -20.00 43.06 26.85
N THR A 237 -21.24 42.76 26.53
CA THR A 237 -22.27 43.81 26.33
C THR A 237 -22.59 44.50 27.65
N ALA A 238 -22.71 43.74 28.74
CA ALA A 238 -22.91 44.30 30.09
C ALA A 238 -21.70 45.14 30.55
N GLU A 239 -20.47 44.67 30.33
CA GLU A 239 -19.24 45.43 30.61
C GLU A 239 -19.14 46.72 29.79
N ARG A 240 -19.56 46.69 28.51
CA ARG A 240 -19.63 47.92 27.70
C ARG A 240 -20.67 48.89 28.24
N ALA A 241 -21.85 48.41 28.62
CA ALA A 241 -22.89 49.26 29.20
C ALA A 241 -22.41 49.92 30.51
N THR A 242 -21.79 49.15 31.42
CA THR A 242 -21.25 49.71 32.66
C THR A 242 -20.06 50.65 32.42
N GLY A 243 -19.20 50.33 31.44
CA GLY A 243 -18.13 51.20 31.00
C GLY A 243 -18.63 52.53 30.40
N GLU A 244 -19.68 52.47 29.57
CA GLU A 244 -20.34 53.65 29.00
C GLU A 244 -20.99 54.51 30.09
N GLU A 245 -21.69 53.90 31.06
CA GLU A 245 -22.24 54.61 32.21
C GLU A 245 -21.14 55.30 33.04
N ALA A 246 -20.01 54.63 33.27
CA ALA A 246 -18.86 55.22 33.97
C ALA A 246 -18.27 56.40 33.18
N VAL A 247 -18.14 56.29 31.86
CA VAL A 247 -17.70 57.40 31.00
C VAL A 247 -18.69 58.56 31.03
N GLN A 248 -20.00 58.30 31.01
CA GLN A 248 -21.02 59.35 31.11
C GLN A 248 -20.98 60.03 32.48
N ARG A 249 -20.75 59.28 33.57
CA ARG A 249 -20.58 59.86 34.91
C ARG A 249 -19.36 60.78 34.95
N VAL A 250 -18.22 60.34 34.44
CA VAL A 250 -16.99 61.15 34.36
C VAL A 250 -17.20 62.38 33.49
N ARG A 251 -17.94 62.29 32.38
CA ARG A 251 -18.30 63.45 31.56
C ARG A 251 -19.18 64.44 32.32
N GLY A 252 -20.19 63.96 33.03
CA GLY A 252 -21.05 64.80 33.88
C GLY A 252 -20.27 65.48 35.00
N GLU A 253 -19.35 64.77 35.64
CA GLU A 253 -18.44 65.34 36.65
C GLU A 253 -17.48 66.38 36.04
N LEU A 254 -16.90 66.11 34.87
CA LEU A 254 -16.06 67.07 34.15
C LEU A 254 -16.82 68.31 33.71
N GLU A 255 -18.07 68.18 33.28
CA GLU A 255 -18.95 69.30 32.92
C GLU A 255 -19.28 70.14 34.15
N LYS A 256 -19.58 69.49 35.28
CA LYS A 256 -19.77 70.15 36.56
C LYS A 256 -18.50 70.88 37.01
N VAL A 257 -17.33 70.25 36.96
CA VAL A 257 -16.05 70.89 37.27
C VAL A 257 -15.77 72.07 36.34
N ARG A 258 -16.08 71.97 35.05
CA ARG A 258 -15.96 73.11 34.12
C ARG A 258 -16.91 74.25 34.47
N SER A 259 -18.14 73.94 34.86
CA SER A 259 -19.12 74.93 35.32
C SER A 259 -18.68 75.61 36.62
N ASP A 260 -18.25 74.82 37.60
CA ASP A 260 -17.77 75.31 38.90
C ASP A 260 -16.50 76.15 38.72
N ALA A 261 -15.53 75.69 37.91
CA ALA A 261 -14.34 76.46 37.56
C ALA A 261 -14.67 77.75 36.79
N ALA A 262 -15.66 77.73 35.87
CA ALA A 262 -16.11 78.94 35.20
C ALA A 262 -16.76 79.93 36.17
N ALA A 263 -17.53 79.44 37.14
CA ALA A 263 -18.13 80.24 38.20
C ALA A 263 -17.06 80.82 39.15
N GLU A 264 -16.07 80.03 39.54
CA GLU A 264 -14.92 80.50 40.33
C GLU A 264 -14.09 81.53 39.59
N VAL A 265 -13.80 81.32 38.29
CA VAL A 265 -13.11 82.31 37.46
C VAL A 265 -13.93 83.59 37.32
N ALA A 266 -15.25 83.50 37.18
CA ALA A 266 -16.13 84.67 37.15
C ALA A 266 -16.15 85.41 38.49
N ALA A 267 -16.21 84.68 39.62
CA ALA A 267 -16.14 85.24 40.96
C ALA A 267 -14.78 85.91 41.22
N ALA A 268 -13.68 85.25 40.86
CA ALA A 268 -12.32 85.79 40.98
C ALA A 268 -12.12 87.03 40.10
N ARG A 269 -12.65 87.04 38.88
CA ARG A 269 -12.65 88.24 38.01
C ARG A 269 -13.50 89.37 38.59
N GLY A 270 -14.66 89.04 39.17
CA GLY A 270 -15.51 89.98 39.87
C GLY A 270 -14.78 90.62 41.06
N GLN A 271 -14.16 89.80 41.90
CA GLN A 271 -13.36 90.26 43.04
C GLN A 271 -12.17 91.10 42.60
N ALA A 272 -11.39 90.64 41.62
CA ALA A 272 -10.27 91.40 41.06
C ALA A 272 -10.73 92.74 40.45
N SER A 273 -11.89 92.79 39.79
CA SER A 273 -12.45 94.04 39.29
C SER A 273 -12.89 94.99 40.41
N GLY A 274 -13.41 94.44 41.52
CA GLY A 274 -13.73 95.18 42.73
C GLY A 274 -12.49 95.74 43.42
N ASP A 275 -11.44 94.92 43.56
CA ASP A 275 -10.16 95.34 44.14
C ASP A 275 -9.48 96.42 43.29
N VAL A 276 -9.53 96.30 41.95
CA VAL A 276 -9.03 97.32 41.02
C VAL A 276 -9.85 98.61 41.12
N ALA A 277 -11.17 98.53 41.28
CA ALA A 277 -12.02 99.71 41.46
C ALA A 277 -11.72 100.41 42.79
N ALA A 278 -11.60 99.66 43.89
CA ALA A 278 -11.24 100.18 45.20
C ALA A 278 -9.83 100.80 45.21
N ALA A 279 -8.86 100.14 44.55
CA ALA A 279 -7.51 100.67 44.39
C ALA A 279 -7.48 101.96 43.55
N ARG A 280 -8.32 102.05 42.50
CA ARG A 280 -8.47 103.29 41.70
C ARG A 280 -9.11 104.41 42.51
N GLU A 281 -10.16 104.13 43.26
CA GLU A 281 -10.81 105.13 44.12
C GLU A 281 -9.86 105.63 45.20
N THR A 282 -9.07 104.73 45.81
CA THR A 282 -8.02 105.08 46.77
C THR A 282 -6.92 105.93 46.11
N ALA A 283 -6.44 105.51 44.94
CA ALA A 283 -5.42 106.25 44.20
C ALA A 283 -5.93 107.63 43.72
N GLU A 284 -7.20 107.74 43.31
CA GLU A 284 -7.82 109.01 42.95
C GLU A 284 -7.99 109.91 44.18
N ALA A 285 -8.40 109.36 45.33
CA ALA A 285 -8.43 110.09 46.59
C ALA A 285 -7.05 110.59 46.99
N ASP A 286 -6.01 109.76 46.86
CA ASP A 286 -4.61 110.12 47.13
C ASP A 286 -4.10 111.19 46.16
N VAL A 287 -4.42 111.09 44.86
CA VAL A 287 -4.09 112.11 43.86
C VAL A 287 -4.80 113.43 44.15
N THR A 288 -6.05 113.38 44.61
CA THR A 288 -6.82 114.59 44.96
C THR A 288 -6.26 115.24 46.22
N ALA A 289 -5.92 114.43 47.23
CA ALA A 289 -5.25 114.89 48.45
C ALA A 289 -3.85 115.47 48.14
N ALA A 290 -3.08 114.82 47.27
CA ALA A 290 -1.79 115.30 46.82
C ALA A 290 -1.90 116.60 46.01
N ARG A 291 -2.94 116.75 45.17
CA ARG A 291 -3.21 118.01 44.47
C ARG A 291 -3.64 119.13 45.41
N ALA A 292 -4.50 118.85 46.39
CA ALA A 292 -4.87 119.83 47.41
C ALA A 292 -3.66 120.25 48.27
N ALA A 293 -2.79 119.30 48.63
CA ALA A 293 -1.54 119.59 49.32
C ALA A 293 -0.55 120.37 48.46
N ALA A 294 -0.46 120.05 47.16
CA ALA A 294 0.37 120.79 46.21
C ALA A 294 -0.16 122.20 45.96
N GLU A 295 -1.47 122.40 45.85
CA GLU A 295 -2.09 123.73 45.73
C GLU A 295 -1.88 124.54 47.00
N ALA A 296 -2.08 123.95 48.18
CA ALA A 296 -1.77 124.61 49.45
C ALA A 296 -0.27 124.97 49.57
N ALA A 297 0.62 124.10 49.11
CA ALA A 297 2.06 124.36 49.05
C ALA A 297 2.40 125.45 48.02
N VAL A 298 1.72 125.51 46.87
CA VAL A 298 1.89 126.56 45.86
C VAL A 298 1.37 127.89 46.37
N THR A 299 0.24 127.94 47.07
CA THR A 299 -0.29 129.17 47.70
C THR A 299 0.65 129.67 48.80
N ALA A 300 1.11 128.77 49.68
CA ALA A 300 2.11 129.11 50.70
C ALA A 300 3.45 129.57 50.09
N ALA A 301 3.87 128.95 48.98
CA ALA A 301 5.06 129.37 48.24
C ALA A 301 4.86 130.69 47.48
N GLN A 302 3.65 131.02 47.04
CA GLN A 302 3.31 132.30 46.40
C GLN A 302 3.26 133.44 47.41
N GLU A 303 2.67 133.22 48.59
CA GLU A 303 2.70 134.19 49.70
C GLU A 303 4.13 134.40 50.23
N ALA A 304 4.93 133.34 50.32
CA ALA A 304 6.35 133.43 50.64
C ALA A 304 7.15 134.13 49.53
N ALA A 305 6.85 133.87 48.26
CA ALA A 305 7.50 134.50 47.11
C ALA A 305 7.14 135.98 46.95
N GLU A 306 5.93 136.42 47.31
CA GLU A 306 5.57 137.85 47.31
C GLU A 306 6.23 138.61 48.47
N ALA A 307 6.39 137.98 49.64
CA ALA A 307 7.19 138.50 50.75
C ALA A 307 8.69 138.54 50.41
N ASP A 308 9.20 137.50 49.74
CA ASP A 308 10.58 137.42 49.27
C ASP A 308 10.85 138.39 48.12
N VAL A 309 9.96 138.60 47.15
CA VAL A 309 10.16 139.59 46.07
C VAL A 309 10.20 141.03 46.60
N ALA A 310 9.48 141.34 47.68
CA ALA A 310 9.61 142.61 48.38
C ALA A 310 10.96 142.75 49.11
N HIS A 311 11.52 141.65 49.63
CA HIS A 311 12.82 141.58 50.28
C HIS A 311 13.99 141.60 49.26
N TRP A 312 13.89 140.84 48.17
CA TRP A 312 14.90 140.71 47.11
C TRP A 312 14.97 141.91 46.16
N ARG A 313 13.93 142.75 46.04
CA ARG A 313 14.06 144.05 45.35
C ARG A 313 14.86 145.08 46.15
N ALA A 314 14.94 144.96 47.48
CA ALA A 314 15.83 145.76 48.31
C ALA A 314 17.25 145.17 48.40
N HIS A 315 17.40 143.87 48.12
CA HIS A 315 18.68 143.15 48.11
C HIS A 315 19.35 143.07 46.72
N ALA A 316 18.58 143.23 45.63
CA ALA A 316 19.06 143.22 44.24
C ALA A 316 19.92 144.45 43.88
N ASP A 317 19.68 145.61 44.51
CA ASP A 317 20.57 146.78 44.39
C ASP A 317 21.91 146.60 45.15
N ASP A 318 22.00 145.58 46.03
CA ASP A 318 23.18 145.27 46.85
C ASP A 318 23.97 144.05 46.30
N MET A 319 23.32 143.13 45.56
CA MET A 319 23.89 141.87 45.05
C MET A 319 24.52 141.93 43.65
N GLU A 320 24.40 143.03 42.89
CA GLU A 320 25.19 143.23 41.65
C GLU A 320 26.71 143.34 41.94
N ARG A 321 27.11 143.44 43.22
CA ARG A 321 28.50 143.45 43.68
C ARG A 321 29.11 142.07 43.97
N TRP A 322 28.32 141.00 44.11
CA TRP A 322 28.82 139.68 44.54
C TRP A 322 28.83 138.65 43.40
N ALA A 323 29.69 138.91 42.41
CA ALA A 323 30.60 137.89 41.86
C ALA A 323 30.01 136.48 41.61
N ARG A 324 29.95 136.07 40.34
CA ARG A 324 31.00 135.20 39.79
C ARG A 324 31.38 134.04 40.75
N ALA A 325 30.67 132.91 40.66
CA ALA A 325 31.24 131.58 40.90
C ALA A 325 30.26 130.49 40.45
N GLU A 326 30.79 129.52 39.73
CA GLU A 326 30.17 128.39 39.04
C GLU A 326 30.75 127.09 39.64
N VAL A 327 30.07 125.93 39.56
CA VAL A 327 30.69 124.58 39.40
C VAL A 327 29.64 123.54 38.94
N SER A 328 30.12 122.66 38.04
CA SER A 328 29.52 121.54 37.30
C SER A 328 30.30 120.24 37.58
N THR A 329 29.73 119.04 37.36
CA THR A 329 30.47 117.76 37.31
C THR A 329 30.10 116.91 36.08
N GLN A 330 31.12 116.50 35.30
CA GLN A 330 31.05 115.62 34.12
C GLN A 330 31.81 114.28 34.39
N LEU A 331 31.32 113.15 33.85
CA LEU A 331 31.87 111.78 34.03
C LEU A 331 32.82 111.37 32.87
N LEU A 332 33.95 110.71 33.16
CA LEU A 332 34.96 110.17 32.20
C LEU A 332 34.62 108.72 31.76
N THR A 333 34.87 108.35 30.49
CA THR A 333 34.54 107.03 29.88
C THR A 333 35.73 106.33 29.22
N ILE A 334 35.83 104.99 29.31
CA ILE A 334 36.87 104.16 28.63
C ILE A 334 36.60 104.10 27.11
N PRO A 335 37.60 104.37 26.24
CA PRO A 335 37.44 104.28 24.79
C PRO A 335 37.29 102.82 24.30
N ILE A 336 36.29 102.57 23.45
CA ILE A 336 35.98 101.24 22.89
C ILE A 336 36.77 101.06 21.57
N PRO A 337 37.55 99.98 21.39
CA PRO A 337 38.26 99.78 20.14
C PRO A 337 37.34 99.38 18.98
N PRO A 338 37.69 99.78 17.75
CA PRO A 338 37.09 99.22 16.54
C PRO A 338 37.25 97.70 16.48
N LEU A 339 36.23 96.99 15.98
CA LEU A 339 36.21 95.52 15.90
C LEU A 339 37.44 94.94 15.19
N ASP A 340 37.94 95.65 14.18
CA ASP A 340 39.07 95.22 13.34
C ASP A 340 40.44 95.30 14.05
N VAL A 341 40.54 96.03 15.18
CA VAL A 341 41.78 96.23 15.95
C VAL A 341 41.82 95.36 17.21
N ARG A 342 40.65 94.87 17.67
CA ARG A 342 40.45 94.23 18.98
C ARG A 342 41.28 92.96 19.22
N ALA A 343 41.57 92.19 18.17
CA ALA A 343 42.29 90.91 18.30
C ALA A 343 43.76 91.06 18.78
N ARG A 344 44.35 92.26 18.71
CA ARG A 344 45.79 92.48 18.97
C ARG A 344 46.11 93.55 20.03
N ILE A 345 45.12 93.97 20.83
CA ILE A 345 45.23 95.05 21.82
C ILE A 345 44.84 94.64 23.25
N GLY A 346 44.72 93.34 23.53
CA GLY A 346 44.26 92.85 24.83
C GLY A 346 45.11 93.31 26.03
N SER A 347 46.43 93.51 25.83
CA SER A 347 47.32 94.09 26.86
C SER A 347 46.98 95.55 27.17
N VAL A 348 46.68 96.34 26.14
CA VAL A 348 46.33 97.76 26.23
C VAL A 348 44.98 97.97 26.91
N GLU A 349 43.93 97.27 26.48
CA GLU A 349 42.59 97.31 27.10
C GLU A 349 42.67 96.91 28.59
N SER A 350 43.40 95.83 28.87
CA SER A 350 43.63 95.33 30.24
C SER A 350 44.30 96.34 31.15
N THR A 351 45.15 97.22 30.62
CA THR A 351 45.87 98.23 31.41
C THR A 351 44.97 99.44 31.73
N VAL A 352 44.20 99.92 30.75
CA VAL A 352 43.26 101.04 30.97
C VAL A 352 42.10 100.62 31.87
N ASP A 353 41.60 99.39 31.72
CA ASP A 353 40.58 98.83 32.62
C ASP A 353 41.09 98.73 34.06
N ALA A 354 42.34 98.31 34.27
CA ALA A 354 42.94 98.29 35.60
C ALA A 354 43.06 99.70 36.21
N LEU A 355 43.39 100.72 35.41
CA LEU A 355 43.40 102.12 35.86
C LEU A 355 42.00 102.66 36.19
N TYR A 356 41.00 102.35 35.38
CA TYR A 356 39.61 102.71 35.67
C TYR A 356 39.13 102.09 36.99
N GLN A 357 39.48 100.82 37.24
CA GLN A 357 39.14 100.15 38.49
C GLN A 357 39.86 100.77 39.69
N ILE A 358 41.11 101.22 39.54
CA ILE A 358 41.82 101.97 40.58
C ILE A 358 41.14 103.33 40.82
N ASP A 359 40.80 104.10 39.78
CA ASP A 359 40.05 105.37 39.89
C ASP A 359 38.71 105.17 40.62
N TYR A 360 37.99 104.10 40.28
CA TYR A 360 36.73 103.73 40.92
C TYR A 360 36.90 103.37 42.41
N VAL A 361 37.92 102.58 42.76
CA VAL A 361 38.24 102.25 44.16
C VAL A 361 38.51 103.54 44.95
N LEU A 362 39.21 104.52 44.36
CA LEU A 362 39.54 105.77 45.04
C LEU A 362 38.36 106.74 45.14
N GLU A 363 37.55 106.90 44.08
CA GLU A 363 36.46 107.90 44.06
C GLU A 363 35.14 107.38 44.63
N VAL A 364 34.90 106.06 44.64
CA VAL A 364 33.63 105.46 45.11
C VAL A 364 33.83 104.54 46.32
N GLY A 365 34.97 103.85 46.41
CA GLY A 365 35.28 102.99 47.55
C GLY A 365 35.82 103.73 48.77
N LEU A 366 36.43 104.90 48.57
CA LEU A 366 37.10 105.69 49.62
C LEU A 366 36.51 107.11 49.82
N ALA A 367 35.45 107.48 49.10
CA ALA A 367 34.78 108.77 49.28
C ALA A 367 33.65 108.67 50.33
N GLU A 368 33.72 109.50 51.40
CA GLU A 368 32.80 109.45 52.54
C GLU A 368 31.35 109.92 52.26
N ASP A 369 31.07 110.55 51.11
CA ASP A 369 29.77 111.18 50.84
C ASP A 369 28.75 110.28 50.11
N VAL A 370 29.04 108.97 49.96
CA VAL A 370 28.12 108.00 49.35
C VAL A 370 28.09 106.72 50.17
N GLU A 371 26.91 106.29 50.64
CA GLU A 371 26.68 104.96 51.25
C GLU A 371 26.95 103.86 50.21
N SER A 372 28.23 103.52 50.01
CA SER A 372 28.69 102.54 49.03
C SER A 372 28.89 101.19 49.69
N GLN A 373 28.26 100.14 49.17
CA GLN A 373 28.40 98.74 49.62
C GLN A 373 29.76 98.11 49.24
N PHE A 374 30.67 98.89 48.64
CA PHE A 374 31.95 98.41 48.14
C PHE A 374 33.06 98.60 49.20
N VAL A 375 33.49 97.51 49.84
CA VAL A 375 34.64 97.52 50.75
C VAL A 375 35.91 97.30 49.92
N PRO A 376 36.86 98.27 49.87
CA PRO A 376 38.10 98.10 49.10
C PRO A 376 38.94 96.94 49.64
N ASP A 377 39.24 95.95 48.80
CA ASP A 377 40.15 94.84 49.12
C ASP A 377 41.60 95.23 48.77
N LEU A 378 42.46 95.29 49.77
CA LEU A 378 43.87 95.63 49.63
C LEU A 378 44.62 94.66 48.70
N GLU A 379 44.31 93.36 48.75
CA GLU A 379 44.98 92.37 47.90
C GLU A 379 44.56 92.54 46.43
N PHE A 380 43.27 92.82 46.21
CA PHE A 380 42.74 93.20 44.90
C PHE A 380 43.41 94.47 44.35
N THR A 381 43.51 95.56 45.12
CA THR A 381 44.15 96.79 44.66
C THR A 381 45.65 96.62 44.43
N ARG A 382 46.35 95.84 45.26
CA ARG A 382 47.77 95.50 45.03
C ARG A 382 47.97 94.72 43.74
N ASN A 383 47.07 93.78 43.42
CA ASN A 383 47.11 93.05 42.16
C ASN A 383 46.88 93.97 40.95
N LEU A 384 45.94 94.92 41.04
CA LEU A 384 45.71 95.94 40.00
C LEU A 384 46.93 96.85 39.82
N VAL A 385 47.51 97.34 40.92
CA VAL A 385 48.73 98.16 40.91
C VAL A 385 49.89 97.41 40.25
N TRP A 386 50.15 96.16 40.67
CA TRP A 386 51.20 95.35 40.10
C TRP A 386 50.98 95.12 38.60
N LYS A 387 49.73 94.87 38.19
CA LYS A 387 49.35 94.68 36.79
C LYS A 387 49.61 95.92 35.95
N VAL A 388 49.22 97.11 36.42
CA VAL A 388 49.53 98.38 35.76
C VAL A 388 51.04 98.60 35.68
N GLN A 389 51.80 98.37 36.76
CA GLN A 389 53.27 98.55 36.75
C GLN A 389 53.99 97.59 35.78
N GLN A 390 53.52 96.35 35.63
CA GLN A 390 54.12 95.42 34.67
C GLN A 390 53.74 95.79 33.23
N GLN A 391 52.47 96.11 32.97
CA GLN A 391 51.99 96.35 31.62
C GLN A 391 52.34 97.75 31.09
N ALA A 392 52.50 98.75 31.96
CA ALA A 392 52.87 100.11 31.58
C ALA A 392 54.26 100.20 30.94
N LYS A 393 55.21 99.34 31.34
CA LYS A 393 56.58 99.31 30.80
C LYS A 393 56.62 99.17 29.29
N ASP A 394 55.73 98.32 28.76
CA ASP A 394 55.67 98.04 27.34
C ASP A 394 54.59 98.89 26.64
N LEU A 395 53.62 99.45 27.38
CA LEU A 395 52.43 100.14 26.86
C LEU A 395 52.74 101.25 25.85
N THR A 396 53.70 102.13 26.14
CA THR A 396 54.05 103.24 25.21
C THR A 396 54.68 102.70 23.92
N SER A 397 55.48 101.64 24.02
CA SER A 397 56.03 100.98 22.84
C SER A 397 54.95 100.22 22.06
N GLU A 398 53.96 99.64 22.74
CA GLU A 398 52.84 98.95 22.14
C GLU A 398 51.90 99.91 21.41
N LEU A 399 51.58 101.06 22.00
CA LEU A 399 50.73 102.10 21.41
C LEU A 399 51.41 102.78 20.22
N ALA A 400 52.69 103.16 20.36
CA ALA A 400 53.44 103.79 19.27
C ALA A 400 53.60 102.87 18.04
N ASN A 401 53.69 101.56 18.26
CA ASN A 401 53.78 100.56 17.19
C ASN A 401 52.41 99.95 16.82
N LEU A 402 51.29 100.45 17.33
CA LEU A 402 50.01 99.78 17.13
C LEU A 402 49.54 99.86 15.67
N SER A 403 49.69 101.03 15.04
CA SER A 403 49.33 101.24 13.64
C SER A 403 50.22 100.46 12.66
N SER A 404 51.51 100.30 12.98
CA SER A 404 52.48 99.58 12.14
C SER A 404 52.28 98.05 12.15
N ARG A 405 51.46 97.51 13.06
CA ARG A 405 51.09 96.08 13.10
C ARG A 405 50.04 95.68 12.06
N TYR A 406 49.45 96.64 11.35
CA TYR A 406 48.42 96.43 10.34
C TYR A 406 48.94 96.78 8.95
N ALA A 407 48.78 95.85 8.01
CA ALA A 407 49.16 96.07 6.61
C ALA A 407 48.08 96.84 5.82
N ASP A 408 46.83 96.81 6.30
CA ASP A 408 45.70 97.53 5.71
C ASP A 408 45.71 99.00 6.18
N PRO A 409 45.76 99.99 5.26
CA PRO A 409 45.77 101.41 5.61
C PRO A 409 44.57 101.86 6.46
N SER A 410 43.40 101.27 6.26
CA SER A 410 42.19 101.62 7.00
C SER A 410 42.24 101.12 8.45
N GLN A 411 42.77 99.92 8.66
CA GLN A 411 43.00 99.35 10.00
C GLN A 411 44.14 100.05 10.72
N ALA A 412 45.21 100.44 10.01
CA ALA A 412 46.30 101.22 10.56
C ALA A 412 45.85 102.61 11.04
N GLN A 413 44.93 103.26 10.30
CA GLN A 413 44.36 104.55 10.70
C GLN A 413 43.40 104.42 11.89
N ALA A 414 42.55 103.38 11.92
CA ALA A 414 41.69 103.08 13.06
C ALA A 414 42.49 102.74 14.33
N ALA A 415 43.60 101.99 14.17
CA ALA A 415 44.55 101.67 15.22
C ALA A 415 45.28 102.92 15.74
N ALA A 416 45.66 103.86 14.87
CA ALA A 416 46.27 105.13 15.28
C ALA A 416 45.29 105.99 16.09
N GLY A 417 44.04 106.14 15.63
CA GLY A 417 43.01 106.90 16.36
C GLY A 417 42.63 106.27 17.69
N TYR A 418 42.60 104.93 17.77
CA TYR A 418 42.41 104.24 19.04
C TYR A 418 43.61 104.43 19.98
N ALA A 419 44.85 104.38 19.47
CA ALA A 419 46.04 104.61 20.29
C ALA A 419 46.06 106.02 20.90
N GLU A 420 45.65 107.05 20.16
CA GLU A 420 45.50 108.42 20.68
C GLU A 420 44.44 108.48 21.79
N ALA A 421 43.23 107.95 21.53
CA ALA A 421 42.15 107.97 22.51
C ALA A 421 42.51 107.22 23.80
N VAL A 422 43.21 106.08 23.69
CA VAL A 422 43.71 105.32 24.84
C VAL A 422 44.80 106.09 25.58
N THR A 423 45.71 106.78 24.87
CA THR A 423 46.76 107.59 25.49
C THR A 423 46.15 108.75 26.30
N ASP A 424 45.13 109.41 25.76
CA ASP A 424 44.42 110.48 26.45
C ASP A 424 43.61 109.97 27.65
N ALA A 425 42.92 108.83 27.49
CA ALA A 425 42.20 108.20 28.59
C ALA A 425 43.15 107.73 29.69
N TYR A 426 44.27 107.11 29.34
CA TYR A 426 45.33 106.71 30.27
C TYR A 426 45.83 107.92 31.05
N ARG A 427 46.19 109.01 30.37
CA ARG A 427 46.65 110.25 31.02
C ARG A 427 45.58 110.82 31.95
N ALA A 428 44.32 110.89 31.50
CA ALA A 428 43.22 111.40 32.30
C ALA A 428 42.98 110.57 33.56
N PHE A 429 43.02 109.24 33.46
CA PHE A 429 42.88 108.35 34.62
C PHE A 429 44.04 108.54 35.60
N VAL A 430 45.29 108.56 35.14
CA VAL A 430 46.43 108.73 36.05
C VAL A 430 46.39 110.10 36.73
N GLN A 431 45.99 111.17 36.03
CA GLN A 431 45.82 112.51 36.61
C GLN A 431 44.70 112.55 37.66
N ARG A 432 43.58 111.90 37.38
CA ARG A 432 42.46 111.84 38.31
C ARG A 432 42.79 111.00 39.55
N ILE A 433 43.48 109.87 39.36
CA ILE A 433 44.01 109.04 40.45
C ILE A 433 44.99 109.85 41.31
N ASP A 434 45.89 110.64 40.73
CA ASP A 434 46.80 111.51 41.48
C ASP A 434 46.02 112.60 42.25
N ALA A 435 45.02 113.23 41.63
CA ALA A 435 44.16 114.20 42.29
C ALA A 435 43.30 113.58 43.40
N ALA A 436 42.84 112.34 43.23
CA ALA A 436 42.11 111.58 44.24
C ALA A 436 43.03 111.20 45.41
N ILE A 437 44.26 110.77 45.14
CA ILE A 437 45.27 110.51 46.18
C ILE A 437 45.64 111.79 46.93
N GLN A 438 45.77 112.94 46.27
CA GLN A 438 46.02 114.21 46.97
C GLN A 438 44.85 114.60 47.88
N ARG A 439 43.62 114.35 47.45
CA ARG A 439 42.41 114.56 48.28
C ARG A 439 42.39 113.59 49.47
N LEU A 440 42.62 112.30 49.24
CA LEU A 440 42.56 111.23 50.25
C LEU A 440 43.76 111.21 51.20
N GLY A 441 44.96 111.58 50.74
CA GLY A 441 46.19 111.63 51.53
C GLY A 441 46.21 112.69 52.62
N SER A 442 45.16 113.51 52.72
CA SER A 442 44.91 114.41 53.85
C SER A 442 44.06 113.78 54.98
N ARG A 443 43.58 112.53 54.82
CA ARG A 443 42.58 111.87 55.67
C ARG A 443 42.91 110.38 55.86
N PHE A 444 43.54 109.97 56.96
CA PHE A 444 44.03 108.57 57.12
C PHE A 444 43.25 107.71 58.12
N HIS A 445 42.74 106.55 57.64
CA HIS A 445 42.34 105.36 58.40
C HIS A 445 43.16 104.12 57.93
N SER A 446 43.37 103.15 58.84
CA SER A 446 44.44 102.13 58.75
C SER A 446 44.49 101.21 57.49
N PRO A 447 43.39 100.72 56.89
CA PRO A 447 43.48 99.92 55.67
C PRO A 447 43.62 100.78 54.40
N ASP A 448 43.00 101.95 54.37
CA ASP A 448 43.03 102.88 53.24
C ASP A 448 44.43 103.46 53.03
N ALA A 449 45.18 103.66 54.12
CA ALA A 449 46.57 104.11 54.08
C ALA A 449 47.49 103.15 53.30
N GLU A 450 47.28 101.83 53.41
CA GLU A 450 48.07 100.84 52.66
C GLU A 450 47.70 100.80 51.17
N ILE A 451 46.42 100.99 50.86
CA ILE A 451 45.91 101.11 49.48
C ILE A 451 46.48 102.38 48.84
N ILE A 452 46.36 103.53 49.50
CA ILE A 452 46.90 104.81 49.04
C ILE A 452 48.41 104.71 48.86
N ALA A 453 49.15 104.07 49.78
CA ALA A 453 50.59 103.87 49.65
C ALA A 453 50.97 103.02 48.43
N ALA A 454 50.23 101.92 48.15
CA ALA A 454 50.46 101.08 46.98
C ALA A 454 50.20 101.84 45.66
N VAL A 455 49.10 102.59 45.57
CA VAL A 455 48.79 103.40 44.37
C VAL A 455 49.75 104.58 44.23
N THR A 456 50.21 105.19 45.33
CA THR A 456 51.22 106.25 45.30
C THR A 456 52.56 105.72 44.77
N ALA A 457 52.96 104.51 45.18
CA ALA A 457 54.15 103.84 44.65
C ALA A 457 54.01 103.51 43.16
N MET A 458 52.82 103.13 42.70
CA MET A 458 52.50 102.97 41.28
C MET A 458 52.73 104.27 40.51
N LEU A 459 52.14 105.38 40.95
CA LEU A 459 52.30 106.68 40.29
C LEU A 459 53.76 107.14 40.25
N ALA A 460 54.53 106.87 41.30
CA ALA A 460 55.96 107.19 41.35
C ALA A 460 56.76 106.36 40.32
N ASP A 461 56.44 105.08 40.15
CA ASP A 461 57.05 104.21 39.14
C ASP A 461 56.68 104.67 37.71
N LEU A 462 55.41 105.02 37.48
CA LEU A 462 54.94 105.56 36.19
C LEU A 462 55.61 106.89 35.83
N ARG A 463 55.84 107.77 36.82
CA ARG A 463 56.64 109.01 36.66
C ARG A 463 58.07 108.72 36.28
N ALA A 464 58.71 107.78 36.96
CA ALA A 464 60.10 107.41 36.70
C ALA A 464 60.29 106.83 35.28
N GLN A 465 59.25 106.18 34.74
CA GLN A 465 59.22 105.63 33.39
C GLN A 465 58.83 106.65 32.30
N GLY A 466 58.51 107.90 32.67
CA GLY A 466 58.12 108.97 31.73
C GLY A 466 56.71 108.80 31.14
N LEU A 467 55.84 108.05 31.81
CA LEU A 467 54.47 107.71 31.39
C LEU A 467 53.40 108.58 32.07
N TYR A 468 53.81 109.44 32.99
CA TYR A 468 53.00 110.41 33.73
C TYR A 468 53.70 111.75 33.83
#